data_AF-A0A514WXY2-F1
#
_entry.id   AF-A0A514WXY2-F1
#
_cell.length_a   1.000
_cell.length_b   1.000
_cell.length_c   1.000
_cell.angle_alpha   90.00
_cell.angle_beta   90.00
_cell.angle_gamma   90.00
#
_symmetry.space_group_name_H-M   'P 1'
#
loop_
_entity.id
_entity.type
_entity.pdbx_description
1 polymer ?
#
loop_
_entity_poly.entity_id
_entity_poly.type
_entity_poly.pdbx_seq_one_letter_code
_entity_poly.pdbx_strand_id
1 'polypeptide(L)'
;MKKRISLSVLLLLGVVTTQFYQNCAPLEQMNDLASMNSASSADSAADDTAVDSPGIHPVEAATKVSARKVHVVSKDYVASIFREVFTSTATPVTNLDALIDKWVTFKGAQFGGSCDMYSSFSTRDCNGSISNTDLGYFTDDNTVRESFRVQMCENVLGVDAGVSAALEKVSLTMASPINPTNVALAHSLFYRGNPPEELTVNTLIDLNTTLTAANAPLKERWRAVLTQVCESPGWQLF
;
A
#
# COMPACT_ATOMS: atom_id res chain seq x y z
N MET A 1 -35.08 42.52 12.34
CA MET A 1 -35.06 42.24 10.88
C MET A 1 -34.92 40.73 10.67
N LYS A 2 -35.97 40.03 10.23
CA LYS A 2 -35.94 38.58 9.93
C LYS A 2 -35.54 38.38 8.46
N LYS A 3 -34.35 37.84 8.20
CA LYS A 3 -33.90 37.45 6.85
C LYS A 3 -34.76 36.27 6.37
N ARG A 4 -35.58 36.50 5.35
CA ARG A 4 -36.33 35.45 4.65
C ARG A 4 -35.36 34.78 3.68
N ILE A 5 -34.94 33.57 4.00
CA ILE A 5 -34.22 32.71 3.05
C ILE A 5 -35.22 32.35 1.95
N SER A 6 -34.92 32.76 0.72
CA SER A 6 -35.78 32.48 -0.44
C SER A 6 -35.81 30.97 -0.68
N LEU A 7 -37.01 30.43 -0.91
CA LEU A 7 -37.27 29.01 -1.20
C LEU A 7 -36.39 28.49 -2.36
N SER A 8 -36.00 29.38 -3.27
CA SER A 8 -35.09 29.12 -4.39
C SER A 8 -33.69 28.66 -3.96
N VAL A 9 -33.19 29.13 -2.80
CA VAL A 9 -31.84 28.79 -2.28
C VAL A 9 -31.82 27.37 -1.70
N LEU A 10 -32.92 26.94 -1.08
CA LEU A 10 -33.07 25.57 -0.56
C LEU A 10 -33.18 24.53 -1.69
N LEU A 11 -33.81 24.89 -2.80
CA LEU A 11 -33.92 24.02 -3.98
C LEU A 11 -32.58 23.82 -4.71
N LEU A 12 -31.74 24.86 -4.77
CA LEU A 12 -30.41 24.77 -5.37
C LEU A 12 -29.44 23.90 -4.55
N LEU A 13 -29.53 23.91 -3.22
CA LEU A 13 -28.71 23.04 -2.36
C LEU A 13 -29.10 21.55 -2.49
N GLY A 14 -30.38 21.24 -2.71
CA GLY A 14 -30.83 19.86 -2.90
C GLY A 14 -30.31 19.21 -4.19
N VAL A 15 -30.31 19.95 -5.31
CA VAL A 15 -29.87 19.42 -6.62
C VAL A 15 -28.37 19.15 -6.67
N VAL A 16 -27.55 19.91 -5.94
CA VAL A 16 -26.09 19.68 -5.88
C VAL A 16 -25.77 18.40 -5.10
N THR A 17 -26.55 18.04 -4.07
CA THR A 17 -26.31 16.80 -3.31
C THR A 17 -26.70 15.52 -4.06
N THR A 18 -27.64 15.57 -5.02
CA THR A 18 -28.05 14.38 -5.79
C THR A 18 -27.11 14.03 -6.94
N GLN A 19 -26.29 14.97 -7.40
CA GLN A 19 -25.33 14.74 -8.50
C GLN A 19 -24.06 14.00 -8.03
N PHE A 20 -23.75 13.99 -6.73
CA PHE A 20 -22.62 13.22 -6.18
C PHE A 20 -22.92 11.73 -5.97
N TYR A 21 -24.19 11.30 -6.09
CA TYR A 21 -24.59 9.90 -5.92
C TYR A 21 -24.72 9.10 -7.23
N GLN A 22 -24.55 9.73 -8.40
CA GLN A 22 -24.77 9.06 -9.69
C GLN A 22 -23.51 8.49 -10.36
N ASN A 23 -22.34 8.56 -9.71
CA ASN A 23 -21.10 7.91 -10.17
C ASN A 23 -20.77 6.60 -9.46
N CYS A 24 -21.69 6.05 -8.67
CA CYS A 24 -21.64 4.65 -8.26
C CYS A 24 -22.50 3.84 -9.25
N ALA A 25 -21.90 2.82 -9.85
CA ALA A 25 -22.47 1.90 -10.82
C ALA A 25 -23.89 1.38 -10.45
N PRO A 26 -24.71 0.98 -11.45
CA PRO A 26 -26.09 0.57 -11.23
C PRO A 26 -26.20 -0.65 -10.31
N LEU A 27 -27.02 -0.45 -9.28
CA LEU A 27 -27.46 -1.37 -8.25
C LEU A 27 -28.42 -2.45 -8.81
N GLU A 28 -28.00 -3.19 -9.84
CA GLU A 28 -28.74 -4.34 -10.40
C GLU A 28 -27.96 -5.67 -10.33
N GLN A 29 -26.75 -5.66 -9.76
CA GLN A 29 -25.93 -6.87 -9.52
C GLN A 29 -25.86 -7.32 -8.06
N MET A 30 -26.80 -6.89 -7.20
CA MET A 30 -26.88 -7.31 -5.79
C MET A 30 -27.76 -8.54 -5.54
N ASN A 31 -28.12 -9.31 -6.58
CA ASN A 31 -28.89 -10.55 -6.43
C ASN A 31 -28.06 -11.83 -6.61
N ASP A 32 -26.75 -11.73 -6.85
CA ASP A 32 -25.83 -12.89 -6.93
C ASP A 32 -24.97 -13.10 -5.67
N LEU A 33 -25.15 -12.27 -4.63
CA LEU A 33 -24.42 -12.41 -3.36
C LEU A 33 -25.01 -13.48 -2.42
N ALA A 34 -26.10 -14.15 -2.81
CA ALA A 34 -26.68 -15.26 -2.08
C ALA A 34 -26.13 -16.64 -2.49
N SER A 35 -25.34 -16.74 -3.57
CA SER A 35 -24.73 -18.01 -4.03
C SER A 35 -23.28 -18.21 -3.60
N MET A 36 -22.60 -17.17 -3.09
CA MET A 36 -21.21 -17.28 -2.59
C MET A 36 -21.09 -17.53 -1.09
N ASN A 37 -22.21 -17.69 -0.37
CA ASN A 37 -22.23 -17.98 1.06
C ASN A 37 -22.46 -19.47 1.40
N SER A 38 -22.29 -20.35 0.41
CA SER A 38 -22.45 -21.81 0.57
C SER A 38 -21.18 -22.63 0.32
N ALA A 39 -20.03 -22.00 0.07
CA ALA A 39 -18.78 -22.69 -0.27
C ALA A 39 -17.77 -22.84 0.88
N SER A 40 -18.19 -22.61 2.13
CA SER A 40 -17.30 -22.83 3.29
C SER A 40 -18.05 -23.40 4.50
N SER A 41 -18.87 -24.43 4.30
CA SER A 41 -19.49 -25.21 5.39
C SER A 41 -20.09 -26.54 4.87
N ALA A 42 -19.26 -27.47 4.41
CA ALA A 42 -19.50 -28.92 4.21
C ALA A 42 -18.26 -29.44 3.44
N ASP A 43 -17.55 -30.53 3.74
CA ASP A 43 -17.93 -31.75 4.44
C ASP A 43 -16.68 -32.32 5.15
N SER A 44 -16.89 -32.74 6.40
CA SER A 44 -16.15 -33.86 6.96
C SER A 44 -17.00 -35.10 6.68
N ALA A 45 -16.39 -36.12 6.05
CA ALA A 45 -16.86 -37.50 5.85
C ALA A 45 -17.75 -37.82 4.62
N ALA A 46 -17.13 -38.47 3.62
CA ALA A 46 -17.65 -39.55 2.75
C ALA A 46 -16.50 -39.94 1.81
N ASP A 47 -15.77 -41.04 2.04
CA ASP A 47 -16.07 -42.40 1.56
C ASP A 47 -16.69 -42.50 0.15
N ASP A 48 -15.90 -43.12 -0.72
CA ASP A 48 -16.22 -43.90 -1.92
C ASP A 48 -16.94 -43.34 -3.16
N THR A 49 -16.33 -43.72 -4.29
CA THR A 49 -16.85 -43.89 -5.66
C THR A 49 -16.91 -42.70 -6.63
N ALA A 50 -16.12 -42.86 -7.69
CA ALA A 50 -16.15 -42.13 -8.95
C ALA A 50 -17.47 -42.35 -9.70
N VAL A 51 -18.04 -41.28 -10.26
CA VAL A 51 -18.90 -41.35 -11.46
C VAL A 51 -18.65 -40.11 -12.33
N ASP A 52 -18.31 -40.38 -13.59
CA ASP A 52 -18.15 -39.49 -14.73
C ASP A 52 -19.23 -38.39 -14.87
N SER A 53 -18.81 -37.18 -15.24
CA SER A 53 -19.55 -36.39 -16.23
C SER A 53 -18.62 -35.44 -17.01
N PRO A 54 -18.75 -35.35 -18.36
CA PRO A 54 -17.74 -34.77 -19.24
C PRO A 54 -17.99 -33.28 -19.50
N GLY A 55 -17.01 -32.46 -19.14
CA GLY A 55 -17.03 -31.02 -19.40
C GLY A 55 -15.67 -30.38 -19.19
N ILE A 56 -14.61 -30.96 -19.76
CA ILE A 56 -13.24 -30.49 -19.57
C ILE A 56 -13.00 -29.27 -20.47
N HIS A 57 -13.14 -28.07 -19.89
CA HIS A 57 -12.46 -26.87 -20.38
C HIS A 57 -10.94 -27.05 -20.17
N PRO A 58 -10.07 -26.70 -21.13
CA PRO A 58 -8.64 -26.87 -21.01
C PRO A 58 -8.04 -25.75 -20.15
N VAL A 59 -8.29 -25.78 -18.84
CA VAL A 59 -7.58 -24.94 -17.86
C VAL A 59 -7.32 -25.73 -16.58
N GLU A 60 -6.75 -26.92 -16.72
CA GLU A 60 -6.14 -27.64 -15.59
C GLU A 60 -4.68 -27.97 -15.88
N ALA A 61 -3.94 -26.97 -16.35
CA ALA A 61 -2.61 -26.81 -15.78
C ALA A 61 -2.83 -26.19 -14.41
N ALA A 62 -3.16 -27.02 -13.42
CA ALA A 62 -3.14 -26.63 -12.02
C ALA A 62 -1.69 -26.27 -11.67
N THR A 63 -1.29 -25.05 -11.99
CA THR A 63 -0.24 -24.36 -11.25
C THR A 63 -0.73 -24.40 -9.81
N LYS A 64 -0.21 -25.36 -9.04
CA LYS A 64 -0.26 -25.33 -7.58
C LYS A 64 0.37 -23.99 -7.19
N VAL A 65 -0.45 -22.95 -7.10
CA VAL A 65 -0.10 -21.74 -6.40
C VAL A 65 0.25 -22.24 -5.01
N SER A 66 1.54 -22.24 -4.72
CA SER A 66 2.05 -22.66 -3.44
C SER A 66 1.25 -21.91 -2.38
N ALA A 67 0.42 -22.61 -1.61
CA ALA A 67 -0.31 -22.06 -0.46
C ALA A 67 0.63 -21.71 0.70
N ARG A 68 1.87 -21.30 0.37
CA ARG A 68 2.80 -20.70 1.32
C ARG A 68 2.20 -19.35 1.67
N LYS A 69 1.72 -19.26 2.90
CA LYS A 69 1.44 -17.99 3.54
C LYS A 69 2.70 -17.15 3.46
N VAL A 70 2.61 -16.03 2.76
CA VAL A 70 3.70 -15.08 2.65
C VAL A 70 3.79 -14.37 3.99
N HIS A 71 4.87 -14.63 4.72
CA HIS A 71 5.12 -13.92 5.97
C HIS A 71 5.71 -12.56 5.64
N VAL A 72 5.12 -11.55 6.29
CA VAL A 72 5.53 -10.17 6.07
C VAL A 72 6.07 -9.55 7.35
N VAL A 73 7.07 -8.69 7.18
CA VAL A 73 7.75 -7.98 8.26
C VAL A 73 6.81 -7.13 9.12
N SER A 74 7.20 -6.96 10.39
CA SER A 74 6.44 -6.27 11.45
C SER A 74 6.31 -4.77 11.24
N LYS A 75 5.40 -4.14 12.01
CA LYS A 75 5.24 -2.67 12.03
C LYS A 75 6.54 -1.93 12.36
N ASP A 76 7.36 -2.50 13.25
CA ASP A 76 8.59 -1.86 13.70
C ASP A 76 9.64 -1.86 12.59
N TYR A 77 9.73 -2.98 11.85
CA TYR A 77 10.61 -3.06 10.69
C TYR A 77 10.17 -2.08 9.61
N VAL A 78 8.89 -2.08 9.23
CA VAL A 78 8.34 -1.15 8.22
C VAL A 78 8.57 0.31 8.63
N ALA A 79 8.29 0.66 9.88
CA ALA A 79 8.54 2.00 10.41
C ALA A 79 10.04 2.35 10.39
N SER A 80 10.93 1.40 10.67
CA SER A 80 12.38 1.61 10.62
C SER A 80 12.87 1.89 9.19
N ILE A 81 12.35 1.17 8.18
CA ILE A 81 12.65 1.45 6.77
C ILE A 81 12.22 2.88 6.43
N PHE A 82 10.98 3.25 6.74
CA PHE A 82 10.49 4.60 6.41
C PHE A 82 11.27 5.70 7.13
N ARG A 83 11.62 5.53 8.40
CA ARG A 83 12.48 6.50 9.11
C ARG A 83 13.84 6.58 8.43
N GLU A 84 14.46 5.46 8.11
CA GLU A 84 15.80 5.46 7.51
C GLU A 84 15.81 6.15 6.14
N VAL A 85 14.85 5.84 5.28
CA VAL A 85 14.76 6.38 3.92
C VAL A 85 14.39 7.85 3.92
N PHE A 86 13.42 8.27 4.74
CA PHE A 86 12.83 9.61 4.62
C PHE A 86 13.29 10.63 5.66
N THR A 87 14.08 10.22 6.67
CA THR A 87 14.67 11.18 7.60
C THR A 87 15.86 11.88 6.94
N SER A 88 15.75 13.18 6.67
CA SER A 88 16.86 14.03 6.23
C SER A 88 16.97 15.27 7.12
N THR A 89 18.21 15.66 7.44
CA THR A 89 18.51 16.92 8.12
C THR A 89 18.55 18.10 7.15
N ALA A 90 18.91 17.87 5.89
CA ALA A 90 18.96 18.89 4.86
C ALA A 90 17.58 19.18 4.24
N THR A 91 16.76 18.13 4.06
CA THR A 91 15.43 18.22 3.45
C THR A 91 14.37 17.53 4.33
N PRO A 92 14.02 18.11 5.49
CA PRO A 92 13.13 17.46 6.43
C PRO A 92 11.71 17.28 5.86
N VAL A 93 11.22 16.04 5.90
CA VAL A 93 9.82 15.73 5.59
C VAL A 93 8.94 16.21 6.75
N THR A 94 7.99 17.08 6.44
CA THR A 94 7.08 17.64 7.45
C THR A 94 6.24 16.52 8.07
N ASN A 95 6.22 16.46 9.40
CA ASN A 95 5.42 15.49 10.18
C ASN A 95 5.73 14.01 9.85
N LEU A 96 6.96 13.66 9.47
CA LEU A 96 7.34 12.28 9.11
C LEU A 96 6.94 11.25 10.18
N ASP A 97 7.30 11.47 11.44
CA ASP A 97 6.95 10.53 12.51
C ASP A 97 5.43 10.41 12.73
N ALA A 98 4.68 11.49 12.51
CA ALA A 98 3.22 11.45 12.61
C ALA A 98 2.59 10.67 11.44
N LEU A 99 3.18 10.75 10.23
CA LEU A 99 2.77 9.93 9.09
C LEU A 99 3.07 8.46 9.33
N ILE A 100 4.26 8.14 9.83
CA ILE A 100 4.66 6.77 10.20
C ILE A 100 3.71 6.21 11.25
N ASP A 101 3.33 6.99 12.25
CA ASP A 101 2.40 6.53 13.27
C ASP A 101 0.99 6.30 12.72
N LYS A 102 0.49 7.25 11.93
CA LYS A 102 -0.84 7.19 11.33
C LYS A 102 -1.00 5.96 10.43
N TRP A 103 0.01 5.64 9.64
CA TRP A 103 -0.08 4.62 8.60
C TRP A 103 0.60 3.29 8.96
N VAL A 104 1.49 3.24 9.95
CA VAL A 104 2.24 2.02 10.30
C VAL A 104 2.14 1.71 11.79
N THR A 105 2.66 2.56 12.67
CA THR A 105 2.83 2.23 14.11
C THR A 105 1.51 1.86 14.78
N PHE A 106 0.43 2.61 14.49
CA PHE A 106 -0.90 2.36 15.09
C PHE A 106 -1.70 1.26 14.38
N LYS A 107 -1.14 0.66 13.33
CA LYS A 107 -1.75 -0.41 12.54
C LYS A 107 -1.21 -1.78 12.92
N GLY A 108 -0.87 -1.97 14.20
CA GLY A 108 -0.31 -3.22 14.71
C GLY A 108 -1.16 -4.45 14.36
N ALA A 109 -2.49 -4.36 14.46
CA ALA A 109 -3.37 -5.47 14.08
C ALA A 109 -3.23 -5.92 12.61
N GLN A 110 -2.74 -5.05 11.72
CA GLN A 110 -2.52 -5.36 10.31
C GLN A 110 -1.07 -5.75 10.01
N PHE A 111 -0.10 -5.10 10.67
CA PHE A 111 1.32 -5.32 10.43
C PHE A 111 1.98 -6.34 11.35
N GLY A 112 1.33 -6.73 12.45
CA GLY A 112 1.96 -7.48 13.53
C GLY A 112 2.92 -6.65 14.35
N GLY A 113 3.69 -7.34 15.21
CA GLY A 113 4.58 -6.74 16.18
C GLY A 113 3.83 -6.29 17.43
N SER A 114 4.12 -6.97 18.54
CA SER A 114 3.66 -6.57 19.86
C SER A 114 3.99 -5.12 20.13
N CYS A 115 3.04 -4.38 20.69
CA CYS A 115 3.36 -3.11 21.32
C CYS A 115 3.92 -3.34 22.73
N ASP A 116 4.88 -2.51 23.13
CA ASP A 116 5.36 -2.48 24.52
C ASP A 116 4.62 -1.37 25.27
N MET A 117 3.84 -1.76 26.29
CA MET A 117 3.10 -0.82 27.14
C MET A 117 4.00 0.01 28.06
N TYR A 118 5.26 -0.41 28.22
CA TYR A 118 6.22 0.14 29.17
C TYR A 118 7.39 0.87 28.47
N SER A 119 7.62 0.65 27.17
CA SER A 119 8.70 1.33 26.41
C SER A 119 8.44 2.82 26.23
N SER A 120 7.18 3.19 26.00
CA SER A 120 6.72 4.57 25.91
C SER A 120 5.69 4.78 27.01
N PHE A 121 5.98 5.64 27.98
CA PHE A 121 5.06 6.07 29.06
C PHE A 121 3.68 6.59 28.57
N SER A 122 3.43 6.59 27.26
CA SER A 122 2.23 7.05 26.58
C SER A 122 1.36 5.95 25.96
N THR A 123 1.72 4.65 26.04
CA THR A 123 1.02 3.55 25.32
C THR A 123 0.84 3.81 23.81
N ARG A 124 1.65 4.73 23.25
CA ARG A 124 1.52 5.24 21.89
C ARG A 124 1.61 4.09 20.90
N ASP A 125 2.58 3.20 21.09
CA ASP A 125 2.83 2.08 20.19
C ASP A 125 1.70 1.03 20.19
N CYS A 126 0.80 1.10 21.17
CA CYS A 126 -0.40 0.26 21.30
C CYS A 126 -1.65 0.89 20.69
N ASN A 127 -1.57 2.11 20.14
CA ASN A 127 -2.74 2.89 19.72
C ASN A 127 -3.80 3.01 20.84
N GLY A 128 -3.33 3.11 22.09
CA GLY A 128 -4.19 3.15 23.28
C GLY A 128 -4.93 1.85 23.62
N SER A 129 -4.62 0.72 22.98
CA SER A 129 -5.27 -0.59 23.25
C SER A 129 -4.28 -1.66 23.72
N ILE A 130 -4.54 -2.21 24.90
CA ILE A 130 -3.81 -3.35 25.48
C ILE A 130 -3.96 -4.61 24.61
N SER A 131 -5.03 -4.73 23.83
CA SER A 131 -5.23 -5.89 22.94
C SER A 131 -4.13 -6.03 21.89
N ASN A 132 -3.37 -4.97 21.60
CA ASN A 132 -2.31 -4.97 20.61
C ASN A 132 -0.94 -5.42 21.16
N THR A 133 -0.86 -5.78 22.45
CA THR A 133 0.41 -6.20 23.09
C THR A 133 0.83 -7.61 22.71
N ASP A 134 -0.10 -8.46 22.28
CA ASP A 134 0.16 -9.89 22.02
C ASP A 134 -0.01 -10.25 20.53
N LEU A 135 0.52 -9.40 19.66
CA LEU A 135 0.47 -9.64 18.22
C LEU A 135 1.73 -10.39 17.77
N GLY A 136 1.53 -11.43 16.97
CA GLY A 136 2.64 -12.15 16.33
C GLY A 136 3.57 -11.19 15.59
N TYR A 137 4.88 -11.45 15.66
CA TYR A 137 5.88 -10.60 15.03
C TYR A 137 5.73 -10.57 13.50
N PHE A 138 5.28 -11.68 12.91
CA PHE A 138 4.95 -11.78 11.49
C PHE A 138 3.45 -11.93 11.31
N THR A 139 2.94 -11.35 10.23
CA THR A 139 1.53 -11.48 9.82
C THR A 139 1.43 -11.93 8.37
N ASP A 140 0.28 -12.50 8.02
CA ASP A 140 -0.05 -12.82 6.64
C ASP A 140 -0.30 -11.50 5.88
N ASP A 141 0.10 -11.46 4.61
CA ASP A 141 -0.20 -10.31 3.75
C ASP A 141 -1.72 -10.14 3.59
N ASN A 142 -2.18 -8.88 3.59
CA ASN A 142 -3.60 -8.55 3.44
C ASN A 142 -3.80 -7.17 2.83
N THR A 143 -4.91 -7.01 2.10
CA THR A 143 -5.23 -5.79 1.35
C THR A 143 -5.27 -4.52 2.20
N VAL A 144 -5.66 -4.63 3.48
CA VAL A 144 -5.74 -3.48 4.39
C VAL A 144 -4.34 -2.97 4.75
N ARG A 145 -3.43 -3.88 5.10
CA ARG A 145 -2.01 -3.58 5.35
C ARG A 145 -1.37 -2.90 4.15
N GLU A 146 -1.58 -3.45 2.97
CA GLU A 146 -1.05 -2.92 1.71
C GLU A 146 -1.59 -1.51 1.43
N SER A 147 -2.88 -1.27 1.69
CA SER A 147 -3.46 0.07 1.54
C SER A 147 -2.80 1.12 2.43
N PHE A 148 -2.43 0.76 3.66
CA PHE A 148 -1.75 1.68 4.56
C PHE A 148 -0.32 1.96 4.14
N ARG A 149 0.38 0.97 3.58
CA ARG A 149 1.72 1.17 2.99
C ARG A 149 1.65 2.12 1.81
N VAL A 150 0.72 1.89 0.88
CA VAL A 150 0.51 2.77 -0.28
C VAL A 150 0.23 4.19 0.19
N GLN A 151 -0.69 4.37 1.14
CA GLN A 151 -0.98 5.69 1.72
C GLN A 151 0.27 6.34 2.34
N MET A 152 1.13 5.58 3.02
CA MET A 152 2.38 6.11 3.55
C MET A 152 3.31 6.59 2.43
N CYS A 153 3.49 5.79 1.38
CA CYS A 153 4.30 6.14 0.20
C CYS A 153 3.77 7.41 -0.48
N GLU A 154 2.47 7.45 -0.79
CA GLU A 154 1.83 8.60 -1.45
C GLU A 154 1.94 9.89 -0.62
N ASN A 155 1.72 9.82 0.70
CA ASN A 155 1.77 11.01 1.56
C ASN A 155 3.20 11.57 1.69
N VAL A 156 4.21 10.71 1.75
CA VAL A 156 5.61 11.17 1.88
C VAL A 156 6.18 11.59 0.53
N LEU A 157 5.98 10.81 -0.53
CA LEU A 157 6.52 11.10 -1.86
C LEU A 157 5.68 12.11 -2.64
N GLY A 158 4.45 12.38 -2.21
CA GLY A 158 3.57 13.41 -2.78
C GLY A 158 4.10 14.84 -2.62
N VAL A 159 5.12 15.06 -1.78
CA VAL A 159 5.79 16.35 -1.60
C VAL A 159 7.25 16.28 -2.07
N ASP A 160 7.76 17.39 -2.63
CA ASP A 160 9.14 17.48 -3.14
C ASP A 160 10.18 17.11 -2.03
N ALA A 161 9.91 17.46 -0.77
CA ALA A 161 10.78 17.13 0.36
C ALA A 161 10.98 15.63 0.56
N GLY A 162 9.96 14.79 0.38
CA GLY A 162 10.09 13.34 0.54
C GLY A 162 10.89 12.69 -0.57
N VAL A 163 10.71 13.17 -1.81
CA VAL A 163 11.52 12.77 -2.97
C VAL A 163 12.98 13.14 -2.74
N SER A 164 13.25 14.38 -2.32
CA SER A 164 14.60 14.84 -2.00
C SER A 164 15.26 14.04 -0.88
N ALA A 165 14.54 13.82 0.23
CA ALA A 165 15.07 13.09 1.37
C ALA A 165 15.46 11.64 0.99
N ALA A 166 14.65 10.95 0.19
CA ALA A 166 14.95 9.60 -0.28
C ALA A 166 16.16 9.57 -1.23
N LEU A 167 16.23 10.48 -2.21
CA LEU A 167 17.35 10.52 -3.16
C LEU A 167 18.68 10.87 -2.46
N GLU A 168 18.64 11.73 -1.44
CA GLU A 168 19.83 12.11 -0.69
C GLU A 168 20.51 10.91 -0.02
N LYS A 169 19.73 9.91 0.42
CA LYS A 169 20.26 8.67 1.05
C LYS A 169 21.19 7.89 0.15
N VAL A 170 21.02 8.03 -1.16
CA VAL A 170 21.82 7.38 -2.19
C VAL A 170 22.69 8.37 -2.95
N SER A 171 22.96 9.55 -2.37
CA SER A 171 23.77 10.61 -2.97
C SER A 171 23.25 11.10 -4.33
N LEU A 172 21.93 11.03 -4.52
CA LEU A 172 21.23 11.55 -5.70
C LEU A 172 20.46 12.83 -5.35
N THR A 173 20.06 13.55 -6.40
CA THR A 173 19.20 14.73 -6.29
C THR A 173 18.08 14.63 -7.32
N MET A 174 17.05 15.47 -7.22
CA MET A 174 15.98 15.53 -8.22
C MET A 174 16.47 15.96 -9.62
N ALA A 175 17.70 16.49 -9.72
CA ALA A 175 18.35 16.82 -10.99
C ALA A 175 19.21 15.66 -11.54
N SER A 176 19.45 14.61 -10.75
CA SER A 176 20.22 13.45 -11.18
C SER A 176 19.53 12.74 -12.35
N PRO A 177 20.28 12.25 -13.34
CA PRO A 177 19.69 11.51 -14.46
C PRO A 177 19.07 10.20 -13.98
N ILE A 178 17.92 9.85 -14.55
CA ILE A 178 17.29 8.53 -14.34
C ILE A 178 17.93 7.56 -15.34
N ASN A 179 18.91 6.80 -14.87
CA ASN A 179 19.64 5.77 -15.64
C ASN A 179 19.70 4.47 -14.80
N PRO A 180 20.09 3.32 -15.39
CA PRO A 180 20.05 2.03 -14.70
C PRO A 180 20.78 2.03 -13.36
N THR A 181 21.97 2.66 -13.29
CA THR A 181 22.76 2.77 -12.07
C THR A 181 22.02 3.52 -10.97
N ASN A 182 21.48 4.70 -11.28
CA ASN A 182 20.79 5.53 -10.30
C ASN A 182 19.45 4.93 -9.87
N VAL A 183 18.75 4.25 -10.79
CA VAL A 183 17.53 3.50 -10.47
C VAL A 183 17.83 2.32 -9.53
N ALA A 184 18.92 1.59 -9.77
CA ALA A 184 19.34 0.50 -8.89
C ALA A 184 19.67 0.98 -7.48
N LEU A 185 20.30 2.16 -7.36
CA LEU A 185 20.53 2.81 -6.07
C LEU A 185 19.21 3.20 -5.39
N ALA A 186 18.27 3.83 -6.10
CA ALA A 186 16.97 4.16 -5.53
C ALA A 186 16.17 2.92 -5.09
N HIS A 187 16.29 1.81 -5.83
CA HIS A 187 15.66 0.54 -5.49
C HIS A 187 16.19 -0.06 -4.18
N SER A 188 17.49 0.06 -3.92
CA SER A 188 18.13 -0.53 -2.74
C SER A 188 17.73 0.15 -1.42
N LEU A 189 17.09 1.32 -1.47
CA LEU A 189 16.52 2.00 -0.30
C LEU A 189 15.53 1.10 0.46
N PHE A 190 14.75 0.30 -0.27
CA PHE A 190 13.74 -0.59 0.30
C PHE A 190 14.19 -2.06 0.28
N TYR A 191 14.83 -2.51 -0.80
CA TYR A 191 15.25 -3.90 -0.98
C TYR A 191 16.66 -4.15 -0.44
N ARG A 192 16.78 -4.35 0.88
CA ARG A 192 18.08 -4.53 1.53
C ARG A 192 18.71 -5.87 1.19
N GLY A 193 19.95 -5.85 0.71
CA GLY A 193 20.77 -7.05 0.47
C GLY A 193 20.46 -7.79 -0.83
N ASN A 194 19.40 -7.41 -1.55
CA ASN A 194 19.04 -8.01 -2.84
C ASN A 194 19.32 -7.01 -3.96
N PRO A 195 20.28 -7.29 -4.87
CA PRO A 195 20.43 -6.45 -6.06
C PRO A 195 19.13 -6.51 -6.88
N PRO A 196 18.71 -5.39 -7.48
CA PRO A 196 17.53 -5.40 -8.32
C PRO A 196 17.74 -6.33 -9.52
N GLU A 197 16.72 -7.11 -9.84
CA GLU A 197 16.69 -7.87 -11.09
C GLU A 197 16.72 -6.92 -12.28
N GLU A 198 17.37 -7.33 -13.37
CA GLU A 198 17.51 -6.50 -14.57
C GLU A 198 16.14 -6.08 -15.13
N LEU A 199 15.16 -6.98 -15.10
CA LEU A 199 13.79 -6.70 -15.54
C LEU A 199 13.13 -5.59 -14.71
N THR A 200 13.37 -5.57 -13.40
CA THR A 200 12.84 -4.53 -12.50
C THR A 200 13.44 -3.17 -12.83
N VAL A 201 14.76 -3.10 -13.03
CA VAL A 201 15.43 -1.86 -13.44
C VAL A 201 14.92 -1.38 -14.80
N ASN A 202 14.82 -2.28 -15.78
CA ASN A 202 14.34 -1.95 -17.12
C ASN A 202 12.90 -1.44 -17.09
N THR A 203 12.02 -2.05 -16.29
CA THR A 203 10.62 -1.59 -16.14
C THR A 203 10.54 -0.17 -15.58
N LEU A 204 11.39 0.18 -14.60
CA LEU A 204 11.46 1.53 -14.05
C LEU A 204 12.06 2.54 -15.05
N ILE A 205 12.98 2.10 -15.90
CA ILE A 205 13.51 2.91 -17.01
C ILE A 205 12.44 3.13 -18.09
N ASP A 206 11.62 2.14 -18.39
CA ASP A 206 10.51 2.24 -19.34
C ASP A 206 9.42 3.20 -18.82
N LEU A 207 9.14 3.18 -17.50
CA LEU A 207 8.30 4.18 -16.85
C LEU A 207 8.86 5.60 -17.08
N ASN A 208 10.16 5.81 -16.85
CA ASN A 208 10.79 7.10 -17.11
C ASN A 208 10.73 7.50 -18.60
N THR A 209 10.89 6.56 -19.52
CA THR A 209 10.76 6.80 -20.97
C THR A 209 9.36 7.25 -21.33
N THR A 210 8.35 6.58 -20.79
CA THR A 210 6.92 6.92 -20.97
C THR A 210 6.61 8.32 -20.45
N LEU A 211 7.08 8.65 -19.25
CA LEU A 211 6.89 9.98 -18.67
C LEU A 211 7.67 11.07 -19.39
N THR A 212 8.83 10.73 -19.97
CA THR A 212 9.59 11.65 -20.83
C THR A 212 8.81 11.98 -22.10
N ALA A 213 8.21 10.97 -22.74
CA ALA A 213 7.34 11.16 -23.90
C ALA A 213 6.09 12.01 -23.56
N ALA A 214 5.61 11.93 -22.31
CA ALA A 214 4.54 12.78 -21.79
C ALA A 214 4.99 14.19 -21.35
N ASN A 215 6.26 14.58 -21.58
CA ASN A 215 6.85 15.85 -21.15
C ASN A 215 6.80 16.09 -19.62
N ALA A 216 6.82 15.04 -18.81
CA ALA A 216 6.85 15.17 -17.36
C ALA A 216 8.20 15.76 -16.89
N PRO A 217 8.19 16.74 -15.97
CA PRO A 217 9.41 17.26 -15.35
C PRO A 217 10.23 16.14 -14.71
N LEU A 218 11.57 16.27 -14.70
CA LEU A 218 12.47 15.24 -14.14
C LEU A 218 12.13 14.90 -12.67
N LYS A 219 11.70 15.89 -11.88
CA LYS A 219 11.26 15.68 -10.50
C LYS A 219 10.03 14.76 -10.39
N GLU A 220 9.06 14.89 -11.31
CA GLU A 220 7.86 14.05 -11.34
C GLU A 220 8.20 12.63 -11.76
N ARG A 221 9.20 12.48 -12.64
CA ARG A 221 9.73 11.18 -13.04
C ARG A 221 10.42 10.47 -11.88
N TRP A 222 11.24 11.18 -11.11
CA TRP A 222 11.81 10.63 -9.87
C TRP A 222 10.76 10.27 -8.83
N ARG A 223 9.74 11.12 -8.65
CA ARG A 223 8.59 10.81 -7.79
C ARG A 223 7.92 9.51 -8.21
N ALA A 224 7.62 9.33 -9.49
CA ALA A 224 6.99 8.12 -9.99
C ALA A 224 7.84 6.87 -9.77
N VAL A 225 9.14 6.94 -10.07
CA VAL A 225 10.09 5.83 -9.84
C VAL A 225 10.13 5.45 -8.36
N LEU A 226 10.31 6.41 -7.46
CA LEU A 226 10.36 6.14 -6.02
C LEU A 226 9.02 5.63 -5.48
N THR A 227 7.91 6.14 -6.01
CA THR A 227 6.56 5.70 -5.62
C THR A 227 6.38 4.23 -5.99
N GLN A 228 6.71 3.85 -7.22
CA GLN A 228 6.64 2.46 -7.67
C GLN A 228 7.50 1.52 -6.82
N VAL A 229 8.73 1.93 -6.45
CA VAL A 229 9.60 1.13 -5.59
C VAL A 229 9.03 1.00 -4.17
N CYS A 230 8.57 2.12 -3.60
CA CYS A 230 8.01 2.16 -2.24
C CYS A 230 6.75 1.30 -2.10
N GLU A 231 5.87 1.36 -3.11
CA GLU A 231 4.58 0.67 -3.11
C GLU A 231 4.68 -0.81 -3.47
N SER A 232 5.80 -1.26 -4.03
CA SER A 232 6.00 -2.68 -4.34
C SER A 232 6.09 -3.50 -3.05
N PRO A 233 5.34 -4.61 -2.90
CA PRO A 233 5.35 -5.42 -1.67
C PRO A 233 6.64 -6.23 -1.47
N GLY A 234 7.44 -6.40 -2.51
CA GLY A 234 8.54 -7.37 -2.52
C GLY A 234 9.61 -7.16 -1.45
N TRP A 235 9.83 -5.92 -0.99
CA TRP A 235 10.82 -5.63 0.05
C TRP A 235 10.38 -6.02 1.46
N GLN A 236 9.10 -6.38 1.62
CA GLN A 236 8.53 -6.76 2.90
C GLN A 236 8.52 -8.27 3.13
N LEU A 237 8.85 -9.05 2.09
CA LEU A 237 8.78 -10.50 2.12
C LEU A 237 9.98 -11.07 2.90
N PHE A 238 9.70 -12.06 3.74
CA PHE A 238 10.70 -12.81 4.52
C PHE A 238 10.64 -14.31 4.18
#